data_AF-A0A661HTZ6-F1
#
_entry.id   AF-A0A661HTZ6-F1
#
_cell.length_a   1.000
_cell.length_b   1.000
_cell.length_c   1.000
_cell.angle_alpha   90.00
_cell.angle_beta   90.00
_cell.angle_gamma   90.00
#
_symmetry.space_group_name_H-M   'P 1'
#
loop_
_entity.id
_entity.type
_entity.pdbx_description
1 polymer ?
#
loop_
_entity_poly.entity_id
_entity_poly.type
_entity_poly.pdbx_seq_one_letter_code
_entity_poly.pdbx_strand_id
1 'polypeptide(L)'
;MKALIILAILATLAILFFLYSRNKDLKKLVIGLATFGAIISLAVLGNLTRQVMPIFMTHIILIILSWGGLLVYLLRDKYYWWIIFSPVITIGLFLVLEFLTGSGHELS
;
A
#
# COMPACT_ATOMS: atom_id res chain seq x y z
N MET A 1 11.94 -9.97 11.31
CA MET A 1 11.26 -9.36 10.13
C MET A 1 9.76 -9.16 10.35
N LYS A 2 8.98 -10.20 10.68
CA LYS A 2 7.52 -10.06 10.90
C LYS A 2 7.14 -9.09 12.02
N ALA A 3 7.92 -9.06 13.10
CA ALA A 3 7.69 -8.14 14.24
C ALA A 3 7.76 -6.66 13.85
N LEU A 4 8.67 -6.26 12.95
CA LEU A 4 8.79 -4.86 12.50
C LEU A 4 7.54 -4.42 11.73
N ILE A 5 6.99 -5.29 10.87
CA ILE A 5 5.76 -5.03 10.13
C ILE A 5 4.59 -4.85 11.10
N ILE A 6 4.47 -5.75 12.08
CA ILE A 6 3.42 -5.66 13.11
C ILE A 6 3.56 -4.36 13.90
N LEU A 7 4.76 -3.99 14.33
CA LEU A 7 5.00 -2.74 15.06
C LEU A 7 4.63 -1.51 14.22
N ALA A 8 4.98 -1.50 12.93
CA ALA A 8 4.65 -0.39 12.04
C ALA A 8 3.13 -0.28 11.79
N ILE A 9 2.42 -1.41 11.69
CA ILE A 9 0.95 -1.45 11.64
C ILE A 9 0.35 -0.88 12.92
N LEU A 10 0.80 -1.35 14.08
CA LEU A 10 0.31 -0.88 15.38
C LEU A 10 0.58 0.62 15.58
N ALA A 11 1.77 1.10 15.18
CA ALA A 11 2.11 2.51 15.24
C ALA A 11 1.17 3.37 14.36
N THR A 12 0.84 2.91 13.15
CA THR A 12 -0.07 3.64 12.25
C THR A 12 -1.49 3.69 12.81
N LEU A 13 -1.98 2.57 13.37
CA LEU A 13 -3.27 2.52 14.05
C LEU A 13 -3.30 3.44 15.27
N ALA A 14 -2.23 3.46 16.07
CA ALA A 14 -2.10 4.35 17.22
C ALA A 14 -2.12 5.82 16.79
N ILE A 15 -1.42 6.19 15.72
CA ILE A 15 -1.42 7.56 15.16
C ILE A 15 -2.82 7.96 14.71
N LEU A 16 -3.53 7.09 13.97
CA LEU A 16 -4.90 7.33 13.52
C LEU A 16 -5.84 7.58 14.70
N PHE A 17 -5.78 6.73 15.72
CA PHE A 17 -6.64 6.84 16.90
C PHE A 17 -6.28 8.07 17.76
N PHE A 18 -5.00 8.39 17.89
CA PHE A 18 -4.54 9.58 18.61
C PHE A 18 -5.01 10.87 17.93
N LEU A 19 -4.87 10.96 16.60
CA LEU A 19 -5.36 12.10 15.81
C LEU A 19 -6.88 12.24 15.91
N TYR A 20 -7.61 11.13 15.88
CA TYR A 20 -9.05 11.14 16.11
C TYR A 20 -9.40 11.62 17.52
N SER A 21 -8.70 11.15 18.54
CA SER A 21 -8.96 11.57 19.93
C SER A 21 -8.76 13.08 20.12
N ARG A 22 -7.74 13.64 19.47
CA ARG A 22 -7.42 15.09 19.50
C ARG A 22 -8.41 15.95 18.72
N ASN A 23 -8.74 15.56 17.49
CA ASN A 23 -9.51 16.40 16.57
C ASN A 23 -10.99 16.04 16.48
N LYS A 24 -11.39 14.86 16.99
CA LYS A 24 -12.74 14.27 16.90
C LYS A 24 -13.29 14.15 15.48
N ASP A 25 -12.40 14.14 14.48
CA ASP A 25 -12.78 14.04 13.06
C ASP A 25 -12.98 12.58 12.63
N LEU A 26 -14.23 12.13 12.64
CA LEU A 26 -14.62 10.80 12.18
C LEU A 26 -14.36 10.59 10.69
N LYS A 27 -14.53 11.61 9.85
CA LYS A 27 -14.31 11.47 8.40
C LYS A 27 -12.86 11.16 8.11
N LYS A 28 -11.96 11.91 8.74
CA LYS A 28 -10.51 11.71 8.60
C LYS A 28 -10.08 10.33 9.12
N LEU A 29 -10.66 9.87 10.22
CA LEU A 29 -10.42 8.53 10.75
C LEU A 29 -10.85 7.43 9.76
N VAL A 30 -12.08 7.49 9.24
CA VAL A 30 -12.61 6.48 8.30
C VAL A 30 -11.79 6.46 7.01
N ILE A 31 -11.48 7.62 6.42
CA ILE A 31 -10.64 7.71 5.22
C ILE A 31 -9.24 7.14 5.52
N GLY A 32 -8.66 7.50 6.65
CA GLY A 32 -7.34 7.01 7.07
C GLY A 32 -7.31 5.49 7.25
N LEU A 33 -8.31 4.90 7.92
CA LEU A 33 -8.44 3.46 8.11
C LEU A 33 -8.68 2.72 6.79
N ALA A 34 -9.58 3.22 5.95
CA ALA A 34 -9.87 2.62 4.64
C ALA A 34 -8.64 2.64 3.74
N THR A 35 -7.92 3.77 3.71
CA THR A 35 -6.68 3.92 2.95
C THR A 35 -5.59 3.01 3.47
N PHE A 36 -5.42 2.95 4.79
CA PHE A 36 -4.44 2.07 5.41
C PHE A 36 -4.73 0.60 5.11
N GLY A 37 -5.99 0.18 5.22
CA GLY A 37 -6.43 -1.16 4.82
C GLY A 37 -6.11 -1.46 3.35
N ALA A 38 -6.39 -0.51 2.44
CA ALA A 38 -6.06 -0.66 1.02
C ALA A 38 -4.54 -0.80 0.79
N ILE A 39 -3.70 -0.02 1.47
CA ILE A 39 -2.23 -0.13 1.36
C ILE A 39 -1.76 -1.52 1.83
N ILE A 40 -2.32 -2.04 2.93
CA ILE A 40 -2.00 -3.39 3.42
C ILE A 40 -2.45 -4.45 2.41
N SER A 41 -3.66 -4.33 1.86
CA SER A 41 -4.14 -5.24 0.81
C SER A 41 -3.22 -5.23 -0.42
N LEU A 42 -2.80 -4.04 -0.87
CA LEU A 42 -1.86 -3.90 -1.98
C LEU A 42 -0.50 -4.51 -1.66
N ALA A 43 0.03 -4.31 -0.45
CA ALA A 43 1.30 -4.92 -0.03
C ALA A 43 1.25 -6.45 -0.06
N VAL A 44 0.11 -7.06 0.30
CA VAL A 44 -0.10 -8.51 0.22
C VAL A 44 -0.23 -8.96 -1.23
N LEU A 45 -1.07 -8.28 -2.04
CA LEU A 45 -1.26 -8.58 -3.46
C LEU A 45 0.01 -8.39 -4.28
N GLY A 46 0.90 -7.48 -3.89
CA GLY A 46 2.20 -7.26 -4.50
C GLY A 46 3.08 -8.51 -4.54
N ASN A 47 2.85 -9.49 -3.66
CA ASN A 47 3.57 -10.76 -3.68
C ASN A 47 3.32 -11.56 -4.97
N LEU A 48 2.24 -11.29 -5.71
CA LEU A 48 1.99 -11.87 -7.04
C LEU A 48 3.08 -11.45 -8.05
N THR A 49 3.58 -10.22 -7.94
CA THR A 49 4.58 -9.67 -8.86
C THR A 49 6.01 -10.19 -8.62
N ARG A 50 6.20 -11.05 -7.60
CA ARG A 50 7.53 -11.53 -7.17
C ARG A 50 8.30 -12.29 -8.25
N GLN A 51 7.61 -12.88 -9.21
CA GLN A 51 8.21 -13.57 -10.35
C GLN A 51 8.98 -12.61 -11.27
N VAL A 52 8.57 -11.32 -11.31
CA VAL A 52 9.23 -10.27 -12.09
C VAL A 52 9.93 -9.32 -11.13
N MET A 53 11.16 -9.66 -10.74
CA MET A 53 11.91 -8.98 -9.67
C MET A 53 11.95 -7.44 -9.79
N PRO A 54 12.18 -6.83 -10.96
CA PRO A 54 12.15 -5.36 -11.08
C PRO A 54 10.80 -4.76 -10.70
N ILE A 55 9.69 -5.37 -11.13
CA ILE A 55 8.32 -4.90 -10.80
C ILE A 55 8.06 -5.05 -9.32
N PHE A 56 8.49 -6.17 -8.73
CA PHE A 56 8.33 -6.40 -7.29
C PHE A 56 9.11 -5.37 -6.45
N MET A 57 10.34 -5.03 -6.84
CA MET A 57 11.11 -3.98 -6.16
C MET A 57 10.43 -2.61 -6.29
N THR A 58 9.95 -2.25 -7.49
CA THR A 58 9.16 -1.03 -7.69
C THR A 58 7.91 -1.04 -6.82
N HIS A 59 7.19 -2.16 -6.74
CA HIS A 59 5.99 -2.30 -5.92
C HIS A 59 6.30 -2.01 -4.44
N ILE A 60 7.35 -2.60 -3.88
CA ILE A 60 7.74 -2.35 -2.47
C ILE A 60 8.05 -0.86 -2.24
N ILE A 61 8.79 -0.22 -3.15
CA ILE A 61 9.09 1.21 -3.04
C ILE A 61 7.80 2.04 -3.05
N LEU A 62 6.88 1.75 -3.97
CA LEU A 62 5.59 2.44 -4.06
C LEU A 62 4.72 2.20 -2.82
N ILE A 63 4.77 1.02 -2.19
CA ILE A 63 4.08 0.75 -0.91
C ILE A 63 4.64 1.65 0.20
N ILE A 64 5.96 1.79 0.30
CA ILE A 64 6.60 2.68 1.28
C ILE A 64 6.17 4.14 1.03
N LEU A 65 6.16 4.58 -0.23
CA LEU A 65 5.70 5.91 -0.62
C LEU A 65 4.21 6.13 -0.34
N SER A 66 3.38 5.11 -0.57
CA SER A 66 1.94 5.16 -0.30
C SER A 66 1.67 5.33 1.19
N TRP A 67 2.44 4.63 2.03
CA TRP A 67 2.39 4.78 3.48
C TRP A 67 2.83 6.18 3.90
N GLY A 68 3.92 6.71 3.32
CA GLY A 68 4.33 8.10 3.51
C GLY A 68 3.24 9.10 3.09
N GLY A 69 2.56 8.85 1.97
CA GLY A 69 1.43 9.64 1.49
C GLY A 69 0.26 9.66 2.47
N LEU A 70 -0.05 8.52 3.09
CA LEU A 70 -1.05 8.44 4.17
C LEU A 70 -0.62 9.31 5.37
N LEU A 71 0.64 9.24 5.80
CA LEU A 71 1.13 10.10 6.90
C LEU A 71 1.04 11.58 6.55
N VAL A 72 1.36 11.97 5.31
CA VAL A 72 1.21 13.35 4.83
C VAL A 72 -0.26 13.79 4.87
N TYR A 73 -1.19 12.94 4.45
CA TYR A 73 -2.62 13.22 4.58
C TYR A 73 -3.04 13.42 6.04
N LEU A 74 -2.56 12.56 6.94
CA LEU A 74 -2.88 12.66 8.36
C LEU A 74 -2.34 13.94 9.02
N LEU A 75 -1.16 14.40 8.60
CA LEU A 75 -0.51 15.57 9.21
C LEU A 75 -0.86 16.90 8.53
N ARG A 76 -1.17 16.90 7.22
CA ARG A 76 -1.34 18.12 6.42
C ARG A 76 -2.70 18.23 5.73
N ASP A 77 -3.60 17.27 5.93
CA ASP A 77 -4.94 17.24 5.31
C ASP A 77 -4.93 17.23 3.77
N LYS A 78 -3.79 16.88 3.15
CA LYS A 78 -3.65 16.78 1.69
C LYS A 78 -3.64 15.34 1.25
N TYR A 79 -4.72 14.92 0.58
CA TYR A 79 -4.89 13.55 0.10
C TYR A 79 -4.35 13.38 -1.33
N TYR A 80 -3.10 12.96 -1.45
CA TYR A 80 -2.46 12.68 -2.75
C TYR A 80 -2.77 11.25 -3.21
N TRP A 81 -3.98 11.04 -3.73
CA TRP A 81 -4.45 9.72 -4.15
C TRP A 81 -3.55 9.03 -5.18
N TRP A 82 -2.94 9.78 -6.10
CA TRP A 82 -1.99 9.26 -7.09
C TRP A 82 -0.77 8.60 -6.46
N ILE A 83 -0.28 9.11 -5.32
CA ILE A 83 0.85 8.52 -4.60
C ILE A 83 0.37 7.28 -3.85
N ILE A 84 -0.76 7.40 -3.14
CA ILE A 84 -1.34 6.34 -2.29
C ILE A 84 -1.73 5.09 -3.09
N PHE A 85 -2.27 5.27 -4.30
CA PHE A 85 -2.70 4.18 -5.16
C PHE A 85 -1.71 3.86 -6.28
N SER A 86 -0.52 4.48 -6.30
CA SER A 86 0.53 4.15 -7.26
C SER A 86 0.94 2.67 -7.30
N PRO A 87 0.90 1.87 -6.20
CA PRO A 87 1.24 0.45 -6.27
C PRO A 87 0.31 -0.36 -7.18
N VAL A 88 -0.93 0.11 -7.42
CA VAL A 88 -1.87 -0.54 -8.33
C VAL A 88 -1.30 -0.65 -9.74
N ILE A 89 -0.52 0.34 -10.18
CA ILE A 89 0.09 0.36 -11.51
C ILE A 89 1.03 -0.84 -11.70
N THR A 90 1.82 -1.18 -10.68
CA THR A 90 2.74 -2.33 -10.78
C THR A 90 2.02 -3.67 -10.86
N ILE A 91 0.86 -3.81 -10.20
CA ILE A 91 0.02 -5.00 -10.35
C ILE A 91 -0.56 -5.06 -11.76
N GLY A 92 -1.09 -3.94 -12.27
CA GLY A 92 -1.59 -3.86 -13.65
C GLY A 92 -0.52 -4.19 -14.70
N LEU A 93 0.68 -3.64 -14.54
CA LEU A 93 1.83 -3.94 -15.41
C LEU A 93 2.20 -5.43 -15.38
N PHE A 94 2.22 -6.04 -14.20
CA PHE A 94 2.47 -7.46 -14.06
C PHE A 94 1.42 -8.30 -14.80
N LEU A 95 0.13 -7.99 -14.63
CA LEU A 95 -0.96 -8.71 -15.31
C LEU A 95 -0.89 -8.56 -16.84
N VAL A 96 -0.56 -7.36 -17.33
CA VAL A 96 -0.36 -7.12 -18.78
C VAL A 96 0.80 -7.94 -19.31
N LEU A 97 1.91 -8.00 -18.58
CA LEU A 97 3.07 -8.80 -18.98
C LEU A 97 2.74 -10.29 -19.00
N GLU A 98 2.14 -10.83 -17.95
CA GLU A 98 1.70 -12.23 -17.91
C GLU A 98 0.77 -12.58 -19.08
N PHE A 99 -0.17 -11.69 -19.40
CA PHE A 99 -1.08 -11.88 -20.52
C PHE A 99 -0.35 -11.93 -21.87
N LEU A 100 0.68 -11.10 -22.06
CA LEU A 100 1.45 -11.01 -23.30
C LEU A 100 2.48 -12.14 -23.46
N THR A 101 3.13 -12.56 -22.38
CA THR A 101 4.17 -13.59 -22.41
C THR A 101 3.63 -15.01 -22.26
N GLY A 102 2.35 -15.14 -21.90
CA GLY A 102 1.73 -16.40 -21.54
C GLY A 102 2.16 -16.85 -20.14
N SER A 103 1.26 -17.56 -19.43
CA SER A 103 1.62 -18.23 -18.17
C SER A 103 2.59 -19.36 -18.50
N GLY A 104 3.90 -19.15 -18.35
CA GLY A 104 4.94 -20.16 -18.56
C GLY A 104 4.93 -21.33 -17.57
N HIS A 105 3.74 -21.85 -17.22
CA HIS A 105 3.51 -22.96 -16.30
C HIS A 105 3.06 -24.26 -16.99
N GLU A 106 3.07 -24.33 -18.34
CA GLU A 106 2.68 -25.57 -19.07
C GLU A 106 3.84 -26.39 -19.64
N LEU A 107 5.11 -26.03 -19.41
CA LEU A 107 6.25 -26.80 -19.91
C LEU A 107 7.38 -26.90 -18.86
N SER A 108 7.14 -27.66 -17.80
CA SER A 108 8.21 -28.26 -16.98
C SER A 108 7.77 -29.59 -16.39
#